data_AF-A0A4Y2TLE4-F1
#
_entry.id   AF-A0A4Y2TLE4-F1
#
_cell.length_a   1.000
_cell.length_b   1.000
_cell.length_c   1.000
_cell.angle_alpha   90.00
_cell.angle_beta   90.00
_cell.angle_gamma   90.00
#
_symmetry.space_group_name_H-M   'P 1'
#
loop_
_entity.id
_entity.type
_entity.pdbx_description
1 polymer ?
#
loop_
_entity_poly.entity_id
_entity_poly.type
_entity_poly.pdbx_seq_one_letter_code
_entity_poly.pdbx_strand_id
1 'polypeptide(L)'
;MRHELWDPEIHNHRISDQPAPLVSFILKYDLIIWNEKDSEPTFETVNGKSWIDITMSSVNLANKKMNWQVVQSNFNDQNYLVFNVESFNATRDPPRIFFNHRQILKICRAVHQKFLESQEEIQTIDSKQKLEKWIEELTNTPIKLVKVSQGKC
;
A
#
# COMPACT_ATOMS: atom_id res chain seq x y z
N MET A 1 25.64 10.22 -3.72
CA MET A 1 25.19 9.49 -4.93
C MET A 1 23.67 9.62 -4.95
N ARG A 2 23.10 10.37 -5.91
CA ARG A 2 21.64 10.58 -5.97
C ARG A 2 20.98 9.31 -6.52
N HIS A 3 19.87 8.88 -5.93
CA HIS A 3 19.15 7.68 -6.35
C HIS A 3 17.99 8.10 -7.27
N GLU A 4 17.95 7.56 -8.49
CA GLU A 4 17.00 7.97 -9.55
C GLU A 4 15.52 7.99 -9.11
N LEU A 5 15.13 7.11 -8.19
CA LEU A 5 13.75 7.03 -7.70
C LEU A 5 13.40 8.02 -6.59
N TRP A 6 14.38 8.63 -5.93
CA TRP A 6 14.18 9.41 -4.72
C TRP A 6 14.67 10.84 -4.81
N ASP A 7 15.67 11.09 -5.64
CA ASP A 7 16.21 12.41 -5.91
C ASP A 7 16.45 12.60 -7.42
N PRO A 8 15.41 12.43 -8.27
CA PRO A 8 15.51 12.75 -9.68
C PRO A 8 15.65 14.28 -9.86
N GLU A 9 16.38 14.69 -10.90
CA GLU A 9 16.50 16.11 -11.28
C GLU A 9 15.18 16.64 -11.86
N ILE A 10 14.22 16.91 -11.00
CA ILE A 10 12.93 17.51 -11.36
C ILE A 10 12.98 18.98 -10.97
N HIS A 11 12.98 19.86 -11.97
CA HIS A 11 13.05 21.32 -11.78
C HIS A 11 11.80 21.90 -11.11
N ASN A 12 10.67 21.17 -11.11
CA ASN A 12 9.43 21.59 -10.45
C ASN A 12 8.56 20.40 -10.06
N HIS A 13 8.44 20.10 -8.77
CA HIS A 13 7.73 18.94 -8.24
C HIS A 13 6.18 19.05 -8.34
N ARG A 14 5.65 20.19 -8.78
CA ARG A 14 4.20 20.50 -8.75
C ARG A 14 3.45 20.21 -10.06
N ILE A 15 4.11 19.89 -11.17
CA ILE A 15 3.53 19.96 -12.53
C ILE A 15 3.52 18.61 -13.28
N SER A 16 3.89 17.51 -12.63
CA SER A 16 4.06 16.23 -13.31
C SER A 16 2.88 15.27 -13.07
N ASP A 17 2.23 14.81 -14.15
CA ASP A 17 1.26 13.69 -14.15
C ASP A 17 1.90 12.35 -13.74
N GLN A 18 3.23 12.28 -13.61
CA GLN A 18 3.93 11.12 -13.07
C GLN A 18 3.77 11.04 -11.55
N PRO A 19 3.52 9.84 -10.98
CA PRO A 19 3.51 9.65 -9.54
C PRO A 19 4.81 10.19 -8.93
N ALA A 20 4.68 11.02 -7.90
CA ALA A 20 5.81 11.67 -7.25
C ALA A 20 6.89 10.63 -6.92
N PRO A 21 8.20 10.96 -7.04
CA PRO A 21 9.29 9.98 -6.92
C PRO A 21 9.19 9.07 -5.68
N LEU A 22 8.83 9.66 -4.55
CA LEU A 22 8.53 8.97 -3.28
C LEU A 22 7.42 7.90 -3.42
N VAL A 23 6.32 8.21 -4.10
CA VAL A 23 5.21 7.25 -4.32
C VAL A 23 5.67 6.09 -5.20
N SER A 24 6.38 6.40 -6.29
CA SER A 24 6.98 5.39 -7.16
C SER A 24 7.94 4.46 -6.41
N PHE A 25 8.74 5.01 -5.50
CA PHE A 25 9.62 4.19 -4.68
C PHE A 25 8.85 3.30 -3.70
N ILE A 26 7.88 3.84 -2.97
CA ILE A 26 7.05 3.06 -2.03
C ILE A 26 6.42 1.87 -2.74
N LEU A 27 5.85 2.10 -3.93
CA LEU A 27 5.24 1.04 -4.74
C LEU A 27 6.27 0.03 -5.26
N LYS A 28 7.43 0.50 -5.74
CA LYS A 28 8.48 -0.38 -6.27
C LYS A 28 9.02 -1.36 -5.23
N TYR A 29 9.14 -0.92 -3.98
CA TYR A 29 9.72 -1.73 -2.90
C TYR A 29 8.67 -2.32 -1.96
N ASP A 30 7.39 -2.13 -2.25
CA ASP A 30 6.26 -2.65 -1.47
C ASP A 30 6.42 -2.25 0.02
N LEU A 31 6.59 -0.95 0.24
CA LEU A 31 6.78 -0.37 1.58
C LEU A 31 5.44 0.00 2.19
N ILE A 32 5.32 -0.27 3.49
CA ILE A 32 4.14 0.06 4.28
C ILE A 32 4.42 1.36 5.03
N ILE A 33 3.56 2.36 4.84
CA ILE A 33 3.57 3.61 5.58
C ILE A 33 2.97 3.36 6.97
N TRP A 34 3.66 3.83 8.00
CA TRP A 34 3.24 3.68 9.40
C TRP A 34 2.54 4.92 9.95
N ASN A 35 2.65 6.08 9.31
CA ASN A 35 2.00 7.30 9.79
C ASN A 35 0.49 7.09 10.02
N GLU A 36 0.00 7.54 11.17
CA GLU A 36 -1.43 7.57 11.45
C GLU A 36 -2.08 8.76 10.74
N LYS A 37 -3.21 8.48 10.08
CA LYS A 37 -3.94 9.48 9.27
C LYS A 37 -4.36 10.70 10.10
N ASP A 38 -4.78 10.44 11.34
CA ASP A 38 -5.36 11.46 12.23
C ASP A 38 -4.32 11.97 13.25
N SER A 39 -3.03 11.90 12.91
CA SER A 39 -1.94 12.37 13.78
C SER A 39 -1.75 13.89 13.76
N GLU A 40 -1.18 14.39 14.84
CA GLU A 40 -0.66 15.76 14.91
C GLU A 40 0.40 16.01 13.81
N PRO A 41 0.60 17.27 13.38
CA PRO A 41 1.57 17.60 12.34
C PRO A 41 2.99 17.22 12.75
N THR A 42 3.77 16.68 11.82
CA THR A 42 5.19 16.38 12.07
C THR A 42 6.06 17.64 12.06
N PHE A 43 5.56 18.69 11.41
CA PHE A 43 6.20 20.00 11.36
C PHE A 43 5.16 21.11 11.57
N GLU A 44 5.42 22.01 12.52
CA GLU A 44 4.56 23.13 12.86
C GLU A 44 5.37 24.39 13.10
N THR A 45 4.95 25.47 12.44
CA THR A 45 5.49 26.83 12.60
C THR A 45 4.33 27.79 12.83
N VAL A 46 4.64 29.04 13.18
CA VAL A 46 3.66 30.14 13.18
C VAL A 46 2.96 30.34 11.83
N ASN A 47 3.57 29.88 10.73
CA ASN A 47 3.05 30.03 9.37
C ASN A 47 2.18 28.84 8.93
N GLY A 48 2.11 27.75 9.71
CA GLY A 48 1.28 26.61 9.39
C GLY A 48 1.84 25.26 9.84
N LYS A 49 1.08 24.22 9.53
CA LYS A 49 1.30 22.82 9.92
C LYS A 49 1.49 21.94 8.68
N SER A 50 2.34 20.93 8.76
CA SER A 50 2.55 19.94 7.68
C SER A 50 2.99 18.56 8.21
N TRP A 51 2.85 17.54 7.37
CA TRP A 51 3.14 16.12 7.66
C TRP A 51 4.19 15.61 6.68
N ILE A 52 5.39 16.17 6.76
CA ILE A 52 6.47 15.90 5.80
C ILE A 52 7.35 14.71 6.19
N ASP A 53 7.29 14.28 7.45
CA ASP A 53 8.09 13.17 7.96
C ASP A 53 7.32 11.86 7.87
N ILE A 54 7.91 10.86 7.22
CA ILE A 54 7.25 9.58 6.94
C ILE A 54 8.03 8.45 7.59
N THR A 55 7.33 7.63 8.37
CA THR A 55 7.84 6.34 8.85
C THR A 55 7.33 5.25 7.92
N MET A 56 8.24 4.42 7.41
CA MET A 56 7.90 3.31 6.53
C MET A 56 8.74 2.08 6.83
N SER A 57 8.24 0.92 6.45
CA SER A 57 8.97 -0.34 6.60
C SER A 57 8.65 -1.33 5.49
N SER A 58 9.45 -2.39 5.39
CA SER A 58 9.06 -3.56 4.62
C SER A 58 7.83 -4.24 5.24
N VAL A 59 7.01 -4.91 4.43
CA VAL A 59 5.84 -5.68 4.87
C VAL A 59 6.08 -6.59 6.09
N ASN A 60 7.28 -7.16 6.24
CA ASN A 60 7.66 -8.03 7.37
C ASN A 60 7.62 -7.33 8.75
N LEU A 61 7.59 -6.01 8.78
CA LEU A 61 7.48 -5.21 10.00
C LEU A 61 6.10 -4.55 10.13
N ALA A 62 5.22 -4.67 9.14
CA ALA A 62 3.93 -3.98 9.11
C ALA A 62 3.07 -4.30 10.34
N ASN A 63 3.02 -5.56 10.74
CA ASN A 63 2.23 -6.03 11.88
C ASN A 63 2.95 -5.83 13.24
N LYS A 64 4.18 -5.31 13.24
CA LYS A 64 5.01 -5.13 14.44
C LYS A 64 5.05 -3.68 14.92
N LYS A 65 4.43 -2.77 14.16
CA LYS A 65 4.26 -1.37 14.53
C LYS A 65 3.35 -1.28 15.75
N MET A 66 3.83 -0.64 16.81
CA MET A 66 3.06 -0.37 18.02
C MET A 66 3.20 1.08 18.44
N ASN A 67 2.10 1.68 18.90
CA ASN A 67 2.05 3.00 19.54
C ASN A 67 2.74 4.11 18.71
N TRP A 68 2.55 4.12 17.39
CA TRP A 68 3.07 5.19 16.55
C TRP A 68 2.32 6.48 16.85
N GLN A 69 3.03 7.54 17.17
CA GLN A 69 2.45 8.84 17.47
C GLN A 69 3.44 9.97 17.18
N VAL A 70 2.87 11.17 17.06
CA VAL A 70 3.62 12.42 16.97
C VAL A 70 3.60 13.07 18.35
N VAL A 71 4.77 13.38 18.90
CA VAL A 71 4.93 14.05 20.19
C VAL A 71 5.45 15.45 19.94
N GLN A 72 4.71 16.44 20.45
CA GLN A 72 5.03 17.84 20.22
C GLN A 72 6.40 18.21 20.81
N SER A 73 7.21 18.93 20.04
CA SER A 73 8.43 19.55 20.50
C SER A 73 8.16 20.98 20.95
N ASN A 74 8.66 21.35 22.13
CA ASN A 74 8.52 22.71 22.66
C ASN A 74 9.60 23.67 22.14
N PHE A 75 10.61 23.14 21.44
CA PHE A 75 11.82 23.89 21.09
C PHE A 75 12.21 23.79 19.61
N ASN A 76 11.46 23.02 18.83
CA ASN A 76 11.72 22.81 17.41
C ASN A 76 10.41 22.80 16.65
N ASP A 77 10.42 23.36 15.45
CA ASP A 77 9.29 23.31 14.53
C ASP A 77 9.02 21.86 14.07
N GLN A 78 10.01 20.95 14.16
CA GLN A 78 9.82 19.51 13.95
C GLN A 78 9.43 18.80 15.25
N ASN A 79 8.29 18.09 15.20
CA ASN A 79 7.78 17.24 16.25
C ASN A 79 8.43 15.85 16.19
N TYR A 80 8.46 15.16 17.32
CA TYR A 80 9.09 13.85 17.43
C TYR A 80 8.16 12.74 16.95
N LEU A 81 8.69 11.81 16.15
CA LEU A 81 8.00 10.56 15.84
C LEU A 81 8.42 9.50 16.85
N VAL A 82 7.46 8.97 17.60
CA VAL A 82 7.69 7.91 18.59
C VAL A 82 6.91 6.69 18.19
N PHE A 83 7.57 5.54 18.16
CA PHE A 83 6.96 4.25 17.90
C PHE A 83 7.78 3.13 18.52
N ASN A 84 7.11 2.02 18.78
CA ASN A 84 7.76 0.78 19.20
C ASN A 84 7.71 -0.22 18.05
N VAL A 85 8.75 -1.06 17.96
CA VAL A 85 8.78 -2.22 17.08
C VAL A 85 8.83 -3.45 17.96
N GLU A 86 7.82 -4.31 17.87
CA GLU A 86 7.78 -5.53 18.67
C GLU A 86 8.99 -6.42 18.36
N SER A 87 9.63 -6.95 19.41
CA SER A 87 10.81 -7.81 19.27
C SER A 87 10.47 -9.10 18.54
N PHE A 88 11.46 -9.68 17.85
CA PHE A 88 11.35 -10.95 17.12
C PHE A 88 10.96 -12.12 18.03
N ASN A 89 9.67 -12.30 18.32
CA ASN A 89 9.14 -13.65 18.42
C ASN A 89 9.08 -14.14 16.97
N ALA A 90 9.89 -15.15 16.63
CA ALA A 90 10.01 -15.67 15.28
C ALA A 90 8.75 -16.42 14.83
N THR A 91 7.58 -15.76 14.83
CA THR A 91 6.51 -16.12 13.92
C THR A 91 7.04 -15.76 12.53
N ARG A 92 7.49 -16.78 11.80
CA ARG A 92 7.92 -16.65 10.41
C ARG A 92 6.85 -15.85 9.69
N ASP A 93 7.18 -14.64 9.25
CA ASP A 93 6.30 -13.87 8.38
C ASP A 93 5.87 -14.81 7.24
N PRO A 94 4.58 -14.82 6.86
CA PRO A 94 4.14 -15.65 5.74
C PRO A 94 5.05 -15.34 4.55
N PRO A 95 5.67 -16.36 3.92
CA PRO A 95 6.68 -16.14 2.90
C PRO A 95 6.11 -15.23 1.82
N ARG A 96 6.86 -14.18 1.45
CA ARG A 96 6.54 -13.36 0.27
C ARG A 96 6.32 -14.30 -0.90
N ILE A 97 5.09 -14.31 -1.42
CA ILE A 97 4.76 -15.11 -2.60
C ILE A 97 5.35 -14.35 -3.78
N PHE A 98 6.55 -14.73 -4.18
CA PHE A 98 7.12 -14.28 -5.45
C PHE A 98 6.51 -15.10 -6.58
N PHE A 99 5.73 -14.43 -7.44
CA PHE A 99 5.26 -15.04 -8.68
C PHE A 99 6.34 -14.90 -9.74
N ASN A 100 6.68 -16.01 -10.39
CA ASN A 100 7.50 -15.93 -11.60
C ASN A 100 6.68 -15.35 -12.78
N HIS A 101 7.37 -14.92 -13.83
CA HIS A 101 6.75 -14.29 -15.00
C HIS A 101 5.59 -15.13 -15.59
N ARG A 102 5.72 -16.46 -15.61
CA ARG A 102 4.67 -17.36 -16.11
C ARG A 102 3.44 -17.38 -15.20
N GLN A 103 3.63 -17.35 -13.87
CA GLN A 103 2.54 -17.25 -12.90
C GLN A 103 1.83 -15.90 -12.99
N ILE A 104 2.58 -14.80 -13.15
CA ILE A 104 2.01 -13.47 -13.37
C ILE A 104 1.15 -13.48 -14.63
N LEU A 105 1.67 -13.96 -15.77
CA LEU A 105 0.90 -14.04 -17.01
C LEU A 105 -0.37 -14.89 -16.89
N LYS A 106 -0.32 -16.00 -16.14
CA LYS A 106 -1.51 -16.81 -15.85
C LYS A 106 -2.55 -16.03 -15.05
N ILE A 107 -2.13 -15.32 -14.01
CA ILE A 107 -3.01 -14.47 -13.20
C ILE A 107 -3.61 -13.36 -14.06
N CYS A 108 -2.79 -12.64 -14.84
CA CYS A 108 -3.26 -11.57 -15.73
C CYS A 108 -4.32 -12.07 -16.72
N ARG A 109 -4.10 -13.24 -17.36
CA ARG A 109 -5.09 -13.84 -18.27
C ARG A 109 -6.38 -14.21 -17.54
N ALA A 110 -6.28 -14.80 -16.36
CA ALA A 110 -7.47 -15.19 -15.58
C ALA A 110 -8.26 -13.98 -15.08
N VAL A 111 -7.57 -12.92 -14.64
CA VAL A 111 -8.20 -11.64 -14.26
C VAL A 111 -8.87 -10.99 -15.47
N HIS A 112 -8.20 -10.98 -16.63
CA HIS A 112 -8.78 -10.43 -17.85
C HIS A 112 -10.04 -11.19 -18.28
N GLN A 113 -10.00 -12.52 -18.25
CA GLN A 113 -11.16 -13.35 -18.55
C GLN A 113 -12.31 -13.09 -17.57
N LYS A 114 -12.01 -13.00 -16.26
CA LYS A 114 -13.05 -12.69 -15.27
C LYS A 114 -13.64 -11.30 -15.41
N PHE A 115 -12.85 -10.32 -15.81
CA PHE A 115 -13.36 -9.00 -16.10
C PHE A 115 -14.38 -9.02 -17.25
N LEU A 116 -14.10 -9.77 -18.32
CA LEU A 116 -15.03 -9.92 -19.45
C LEU A 116 -16.36 -10.57 -19.01
N GLU A 117 -16.29 -11.66 -18.26
CA GLU A 117 -17.48 -12.34 -17.71
C GLU A 117 -18.29 -11.41 -16.80
N SER A 118 -17.62 -10.68 -15.91
CA SER A 118 -18.25 -9.74 -15.00
C SER A 118 -18.89 -8.53 -15.71
N GLN A 119 -18.39 -8.12 -16.88
CA GLN A 119 -19.04 -7.09 -17.70
C GLN A 119 -20.37 -7.55 -18.30
N GLU A 120 -20.54 -8.84 -18.60
CA GLU A 120 -21.83 -9.38 -19.04
C GLU A 120 -22.77 -9.53 -17.85
N GLU A 121 -22.28 -10.03 -16.72
CA GLU A 121 -23.06 -10.21 -15.49
C GLU A 121 -23.66 -8.89 -14.97
N ILE A 122 -22.89 -7.79 -14.98
CA ILE A 122 -23.36 -6.49 -14.46
C ILE A 122 -24.58 -5.95 -15.21
N GLN A 123 -24.71 -6.28 -16.50
CA GLN A 123 -25.86 -5.87 -17.33
C GLN A 123 -27.15 -6.62 -16.96
N THR A 124 -27.03 -7.75 -16.26
CA THR A 124 -28.17 -8.59 -15.82
C THR A 124 -28.62 -8.29 -14.39
N ILE A 125 -27.91 -7.40 -13.69
CA ILE A 125 -28.23 -7.02 -12.31
C ILE A 125 -29.39 -6.01 -12.31
N ASP A 126 -30.54 -6.46 -11.82
CA ASP A 126 -31.79 -5.69 -11.76
C ASP A 126 -32.24 -5.37 -10.32
N SER A 127 -31.46 -5.80 -9.32
CA SER A 127 -31.87 -5.74 -7.92
C SER A 127 -30.68 -5.61 -6.97
N LYS A 128 -30.93 -4.93 -5.84
CA LYS A 128 -29.93 -4.70 -4.79
C LYS A 128 -29.30 -5.99 -4.26
N GLN A 129 -30.11 -7.03 -4.03
CA GLN A 129 -29.60 -8.33 -3.54
C GLN A 129 -28.64 -8.99 -4.55
N LYS A 130 -28.94 -8.92 -5.86
CA LYS A 130 -28.04 -9.45 -6.89
C LYS A 130 -26.74 -8.65 -6.93
N LEU A 131 -26.81 -7.33 -6.77
CA LEU A 131 -25.62 -6.47 -6.71
C LEU A 131 -24.72 -6.81 -5.52
N GLU A 132 -25.30 -6.95 -4.33
CA GLU A 132 -24.56 -7.29 -3.11
C GLU A 132 -23.86 -8.65 -3.24
N LYS A 133 -24.58 -9.66 -3.76
CA LYS A 133 -24.01 -10.98 -4.03
C LYS A 133 -22.87 -10.93 -5.05
N TRP A 134 -23.05 -10.15 -6.12
CA TRP A 134 -22.03 -9.98 -7.15
C TRP A 134 -20.76 -9.31 -6.60
N ILE A 135 -20.90 -8.29 -5.74
CA ILE A 135 -19.76 -7.63 -5.07
C ILE A 135 -19.00 -8.64 -4.19
N GLU A 136 -19.71 -9.49 -3.45
CA GLU A 136 -19.11 -10.53 -2.60
C GLU A 136 -18.32 -11.55 -3.43
N GLU A 137 -18.88 -12.01 -4.55
CA GLU A 137 -18.21 -12.95 -5.46
C GLU A 137 -16.97 -12.33 -6.12
N LEU A 138 -17.08 -11.08 -6.57
CA LEU A 138 -15.98 -10.32 -7.17
C LEU A 138 -14.82 -10.15 -6.18
N THR A 139 -15.13 -9.79 -4.93
CA THR A 139 -14.12 -9.56 -3.86
C THR A 139 -13.36 -10.84 -3.49
N ASN A 140 -14.02 -12.00 -3.59
CA ASN A 140 -13.41 -13.30 -3.30
C ASN A 140 -12.59 -13.90 -4.46
N THR A 141 -12.77 -13.38 -5.68
CA THR A 141 -12.15 -13.93 -6.90
C THR A 141 -10.61 -13.79 -6.92
N PRO A 142 -10.01 -12.64 -6.57
CA PRO A 142 -8.56 -12.49 -6.47
C PRO A 142 -7.91 -13.53 -5.53
N ILE A 143 -8.55 -13.80 -4.39
CA ILE A 143 -8.06 -14.77 -3.39
C ILE A 143 -8.01 -16.18 -3.99
N LYS A 144 -9.03 -16.59 -4.76
CA LYS A 144 -9.07 -17.89 -5.44
C LYS A 144 -8.01 -18.01 -6.53
N LEU A 145 -7.83 -16.96 -7.35
CA LEU A 145 -6.83 -16.96 -8.43
C LEU A 145 -5.39 -17.09 -7.91
N VAL A 146 -5.10 -16.43 -6.79
CA VAL A 146 -3.80 -16.56 -6.10
C VAL A 146 -3.54 -18.00 -5.66
N LYS A 147 -4.53 -18.69 -5.05
CA LYS A 147 -4.39 -20.09 -4.63
C LYS A 147 -4.11 -21.04 -5.81
N VAL A 148 -4.84 -20.91 -6.91
CA VAL A 148 -4.67 -21.75 -8.12
C VAL A 148 -3.29 -21.55 -8.75
N SER A 149 -2.80 -20.31 -8.83
CA SER A 149 -1.48 -19.99 -9.39
C SER A 149 -0.30 -20.56 -8.59
N GLN A 150 -0.54 -20.92 -7.32
CA GLN A 150 0.43 -21.55 -6.42
C GLN A 150 0.41 -23.08 -6.45
N GLY A 151 -0.52 -23.71 -7.16
CA GLY A 151 -0.61 -25.17 -7.23
C GLY A 151 -1.01 -25.86 -5.91
N LYS A 152 -1.62 -25.11 -4.97
CA LYS A 152 -2.20 -25.68 -3.74
C LYS A 152 -3.68 -25.97 -4.01
N CYS A 153 -3.98 -27.23 -4.37
CA CYS A 153 -5.33 -27.78 -4.35
C CYS A 153 -5.72 -28.16 -2.93
#